data_AF-A0A843EQ15-F1
#
_entry.id   AF-A0A843EQ15-F1
#
_cell.length_a   1.000
_cell.length_b   1.000
_cell.length_c   1.000
_cell.angle_alpha   90.00
_cell.angle_beta   90.00
_cell.angle_gamma   90.00
#
_symmetry.space_group_name_H-M   'P 1'
#
loop_
_entity.id
_entity.type
_entity.pdbx_description
1 polymer ?
#
loop_
_entity_poly.entity_id
_entity_poly.type
_entity_poly.pdbx_seq_one_letter_code
_entity_poly.pdbx_strand_id
1 'polypeptide(L)' 'KLHREFVKNFRHAKIWGTSVKFPGQKVGPDHVLEDEDVLRIILKK' A
#
# COMPACT_ATOMS: atom_id res chain seq x y z
N LYS A 1 9.15 11.98 7.74
CA LYS A 1 8.39 12.25 6.50
C LYS A 1 8.87 11.25 5.45
N LEU A 2 7.99 10.40 4.90
CA LEU A 2 8.37 9.45 3.85
C LEU A 2 8.97 10.22 2.66
N HIS A 3 10.11 9.77 2.15
CA HIS A 3 10.85 10.49 1.10
C HIS A 3 9.98 10.62 -0.17
N ARG A 4 9.98 11.77 -0.83
CA ARG A 4 9.13 12.03 -2.04
C ARG A 4 9.38 11.02 -3.17
N GLU A 5 10.55 10.41 -3.16
CA GLU A 5 10.96 9.37 -4.08
C GLU A 5 10.16 8.06 -3.94
N PHE A 6 9.59 7.79 -2.76
CA PHE A 6 8.67 6.65 -2.58
C PHE A 6 7.45 6.77 -3.47
N VAL A 7 6.89 7.97 -3.62
CA VAL A 7 5.72 8.20 -4.47
C VAL A 7 6.09 8.01 -5.94
N LYS A 8 7.26 8.53 -6.35
CA LYS A 8 7.76 8.37 -7.73
C LYS A 8 8.00 6.89 -8.09
N ASN A 9 8.56 6.13 -7.16
CA ASN A 9 8.90 4.72 -7.38
C ASN A 9 7.78 3.77 -6.98
N PHE A 10 6.63 4.26 -6.51
CA PHE A 10 5.54 3.40 -6.08
C PHE A 10 5.01 2.57 -7.26
N ARG A 11 5.01 1.24 -7.12
CA ARG A 11 4.43 0.34 -8.10
C ARG A 11 3.02 -0.08 -7.69
N HIS A 12 2.87 -0.52 -6.45
CA HIS A 12 1.64 -0.94 -5.79
C HIS A 12 1.93 -1.30 -4.34
N ALA A 13 0.88 -1.45 -3.54
CA ALA A 13 0.97 -2.05 -2.21
C ALA A 13 0.15 -3.33 -2.14
N LYS A 14 0.44 -4.17 -1.16
CA LYS A 14 -0.40 -5.28 -0.71
C LYS A 14 -0.86 -5.02 0.70
N ILE A 15 -2.14 -5.24 1.02
CA ILE A 15 -2.70 -4.97 2.34
C ILE A 15 -3.29 -6.23 2.95
N TRP A 16 -3.17 -6.37 4.27
CA TRP A 16 -3.84 -7.35 5.11
C TRP A 16 -4.54 -6.59 6.24
N GLY A 17 -5.86 -6.63 6.28
CA GLY A 17 -6.68 -5.94 7.26
C GLY A 17 -8.10 -5.75 6.76
N THR A 18 -8.89 -4.91 7.45
CA THR A 18 -10.33 -4.75 7.19
C THR A 18 -10.61 -3.86 5.98
N SER A 19 -9.67 -3.01 5.56
CA SER A 19 -9.85 -2.11 4.41
C SER A 19 -9.87 -2.80 3.03
N VAL A 20 -9.57 -4.10 2.98
CA VAL A 20 -9.53 -4.90 1.76
C VAL A 20 -10.43 -6.12 1.85
N LYS A 21 -10.99 -6.54 0.72
CA LYS A 21 -11.86 -7.71 0.66
C LYS A 21 -11.11 -9.03 0.83
N PHE A 22 -9.84 -9.05 0.43
CA PHE A 22 -9.00 -10.24 0.46
C PHE A 22 -7.61 -9.92 1.04
N PRO A 23 -7.09 -10.76 1.94
CA PRO A 23 -5.73 -10.59 2.46
C PRO A 23 -4.68 -10.63 1.34
N GLY A 24 -3.78 -9.66 1.33
CA GLY A 24 -2.76 -9.50 0.29
C GLY A 24 -3.27 -8.87 -1.01
N GLN A 25 -4.44 -8.25 -1.00
CA GLN A 25 -5.00 -7.53 -2.14
C GLN A 25 -4.05 -6.43 -2.61
N LYS A 26 -3.86 -6.37 -3.93
CA LYS A 26 -3.03 -5.34 -4.57
C LYS A 26 -3.81 -4.03 -4.67
N VAL A 27 -3.23 -2.95 -4.16
CA VAL A 27 -3.86 -1.63 -4.16
C VAL A 27 -2.97 -0.55 -4.75
N GLY A 28 -3.61 0.51 -5.22
CA GLY A 28 -2.96 1.73 -5.70
C GLY A 28 -2.64 2.72 -4.57
N PRO A 29 -2.07 3.89 -4.91
CA PRO A 29 -1.75 4.93 -3.93
C PRO A 29 -3.00 5.63 -3.37
N ASP A 30 -4.14 5.55 -4.07
CA ASP A 30 -5.40 6.19 -3.65
C ASP A 30 -6.21 5.34 -2.65
N HIS A 31 -5.69 4.19 -2.22
CA HIS A 31 -6.36 3.32 -1.27
C HIS A 31 -6.36 3.93 0.13
N VAL A 32 -7.54 4.03 0.74
CA VAL A 32 -7.72 4.50 2.11
C VAL A 32 -7.48 3.34 3.07
N LEU A 33 -6.50 3.52 3.96
CA LEU A 33 -6.19 2.54 5.00
C LEU A 33 -7.15 2.67 6.18
N GLU A 34 -7.42 1.56 6.83
CA GLU A 34 -8.12 1.50 8.12
C GLU A 34 -7.11 1.22 9.25
N ASP A 35 -7.57 1.40 10.49
CA ASP A 35 -6.75 1.12 11.66
C ASP A 35 -6.35 -0.36 11.69
N GLU A 36 -5.17 -0.64 12.22
CA GLU A 36 -4.55 -1.99 12.27
C GLU A 36 -4.24 -2.65 10.91
N ASP A 37 -4.39 -1.95 9.79
CA ASP A 37 -3.99 -2.48 8.48
C ASP A 37 -2.47 -2.70 8.39
N VAL A 38 -2.09 -3.90 7.94
CA VAL A 38 -0.71 -4.23 7.60
C VAL A 38 -0.50 -4.08 6.11
N LEU A 39 0.39 -3.17 5.70
CA LEU A 39 0.69 -2.92 4.29
C LEU A 39 2.13 -3.27 3.92
N ARG A 40 2.32 -3.74 2.69
CA ARG A 40 3.62 -3.98 2.06
C ARG A 40 3.71 -3.17 0.78
N ILE A 41 4.64 -2.20 0.74
CA ILE A 41 4.89 -1.37 -0.43
C ILE A 41 5.87 -2.07 -1.37
N ILE A 42 5.54 -2.11 -2.66
CA ILE A 42 6.43 -2.58 -3.72
C ILE A 42 6.82 -1.39 -4.58
N LEU A 43 8.12 -1.12 -4.63
CA LEU A 43 8.70 -0.07 -5.47
C LEU A 43 9.14 -0.64 -6.84
N LYS A 44 9.14 0.21 -7.86
CA LYS A 44 9.83 -0.05 -9.13
C LYS A 44 11.34 0.07 -8.89
N LYS A 45 12.13 -0.75 -9.60
CA LYS A 45 13.59 -0.61 -9.63
C LYS A 45 13.99 0.71 -10.27
#